data_AF-A0A5C3MK77-F1
#
_entry.id   AF-A0A5C3MK77-F1
#
_cell.length_a   1.000
_cell.length_b   1.000
_cell.length_c   1.000
_cell.angle_alpha   90.00
_cell.angle_beta   90.00
_cell.angle_gamma   90.00
#
_symmetry.space_group_name_H-M   'P 1'
#
loop_
_entity.id
_entity.type
_entity.pdbx_description
1 polymer ?
#
loop_
_entity_poly.entity_id
_entity_poly.type
_entity_poly.pdbx_seq_one_letter_code
_entity_poly.pdbx_strand_id
1 'polypeptide(L)'
;MPSMQMQPISPFPLIAPDLLSIKPETTIEIALLAALREAEIRNKELHNRVLAYCEETAKLKSAGKLVGDRLPKLLSGDEFYEEVVKFTHWQREKAAAKTQRDEGRTEPKTGVEKWEKQEVVRKAENQEQRDQYHRELSKWKEAKAAAKTNKVSFIDPQPKLRKLTSAMKKPTLKDFAIEEIEKEPEGEEFDFTGIESNKESSKEVNSSNDEDDTSNVSCD
;
A
#
# COMPACT_ATOMS: atom_id res chain seq x y z
N MET A 1 26.63 7.42 58.38
CA MET A 1 26.85 7.31 56.93
C MET A 1 26.02 8.40 56.26
N PRO A 2 26.63 9.47 55.70
CA PRO A 2 25.87 10.54 55.06
C PRO A 2 25.24 10.03 53.76
N SER A 3 23.94 10.26 53.61
CA SER A 3 23.13 9.91 52.44
C SER A 3 23.40 10.91 51.31
N MET A 4 23.95 10.46 50.18
CA MET A 4 24.10 11.28 48.98
C MET A 4 22.75 11.40 48.27
N GLN A 5 22.05 12.50 48.51
CA GLN A 5 20.90 12.87 47.71
C GLN A 5 21.39 13.31 46.32
N MET A 6 21.12 12.50 45.30
CA MET A 6 21.32 12.90 43.91
C MET A 6 20.28 13.96 43.55
N GLN A 7 20.72 15.20 43.44
CA GLN A 7 19.88 16.29 42.94
C GLN A 7 19.64 16.06 41.44
N PRO A 8 18.39 16.05 40.96
CA PRO A 8 18.09 15.97 39.54
C PRO A 8 18.67 17.20 38.83
N ILE A 9 19.40 16.97 37.75
CA ILE A 9 19.97 18.02 36.91
C ILE A 9 18.80 18.81 36.34
N SER A 10 18.64 20.06 36.80
CA SER A 10 17.64 20.98 36.27
C SER A 10 17.86 21.17 34.76
N PRO A 11 16.80 21.08 33.93
CA PRO A 11 16.93 21.33 32.50
C PRO A 11 17.39 22.77 32.30
N PHE A 12 18.61 22.94 31.78
CA PHE A 12 19.07 24.25 31.35
C PHE A 12 18.06 24.80 30.32
N PRO A 13 17.62 26.06 30.44
CA PRO A 13 16.78 26.67 29.42
C PRO A 13 17.57 26.70 28.10
N LEU A 14 17.22 25.81 27.19
CA LEU A 14 17.69 25.76 25.81
C LEU A 14 17.06 26.92 25.03
N ILE A 15 17.46 28.14 25.37
CA ILE A 15 17.22 29.33 24.54
C ILE A 15 18.56 29.62 23.86
N ALA A 16 19.05 28.66 23.06
CA ALA A 16 20.04 28.99 22.08
C ALA A 16 19.30 29.70 20.94
N PRO A 17 19.57 30.97 20.63
CA PRO A 17 19.06 31.58 19.41
C PRO A 17 19.52 30.71 18.23
N ASP A 18 18.64 30.54 17.24
CA ASP A 18 18.98 29.84 16.01
C ASP A 18 20.23 30.48 15.40
N LEU A 19 21.38 29.82 15.56
CA LEU A 19 22.70 30.35 15.21
C LEU A 19 22.82 30.59 13.70
N LEU A 20 21.92 30.00 12.90
CA LEU A 20 21.81 30.20 11.46
C LEU A 20 21.13 31.52 11.09
N SER A 21 20.48 32.19 12.04
CA SER A 21 19.79 33.47 11.85
C SER A 21 20.67 34.71 12.05
N ILE A 22 21.93 34.52 12.48
CA ILE A 22 22.91 35.62 12.62
C ILE A 22 23.36 36.08 11.23
N LYS A 23 23.31 37.40 10.97
CA LYS A 23 23.86 37.99 9.75
C LYS A 23 25.38 38.11 9.90
N PRO A 24 26.18 37.37 9.13
CA PRO A 24 27.63 37.49 9.24
C PRO A 24 28.09 38.84 8.67
N GLU A 25 28.91 39.56 9.43
CA GLU A 25 29.50 40.84 9.04
C GLU A 25 30.97 40.68 8.61
N THR A 26 31.65 39.65 9.13
CA THR A 26 33.07 39.40 8.86
C THR A 26 33.30 38.17 7.98
N THR A 27 34.42 38.15 7.23
CA THR A 27 34.80 37.01 6.38
C THR A 27 34.97 35.71 7.17
N ILE A 28 35.38 35.81 8.43
CA ILE A 28 35.57 34.67 9.34
C ILE A 28 34.21 34.06 9.71
N GLU A 29 33.21 34.90 10.01
CA GLU A 29 31.84 34.44 10.30
C GLU A 29 31.21 33.74 9.10
N ILE A 30 31.44 34.24 7.88
CA ILE A 30 30.98 33.58 6.65
C ILE A 30 31.58 32.18 6.53
N ALA A 31 32.90 32.04 6.76
CA ALA A 31 33.58 30.75 6.71
C ALA A 31 33.08 29.78 7.79
N LEU A 32 32.81 30.27 8.99
CA LEU A 32 32.30 29.47 10.10
C LEU A 32 30.87 28.97 9.86
N LEU A 33 29.98 29.82 9.31
CA LEU A 33 28.63 29.42 8.92
C LEU A 33 28.64 28.39 7.78
N ALA A 34 29.55 28.51 6.82
CA ALA A 34 29.71 27.53 5.76
C ALA A 34 30.13 26.16 6.32
N ALA A 35 31.13 26.13 7.20
CA ALA A 35 31.59 24.90 7.86
C ALA A 35 30.49 24.24 8.72
N LEU A 36 29.68 25.06 9.41
CA LEU A 36 28.58 24.56 10.24
C LEU A 36 27.48 23.92 9.38
N ARG A 37 27.08 24.55 8.27
CA ARG A 37 26.12 23.97 7.32
C ARG A 37 26.63 22.67 6.71
N GLU A 38 27.91 22.61 6.34
CA GLU A 38 28.52 21.38 5.82
C GLU A 38 28.53 20.25 6.86
N ALA A 39 28.80 20.57 8.13
CA ALA A 39 28.75 19.60 9.22
C ALA A 39 27.31 19.10 9.48
N GLU A 40 26.31 19.98 9.44
CA GLU A 40 24.90 19.61 9.56
C GLU A 40 24.44 18.68 8.45
N ILE A 41 24.84 18.97 7.20
CA ILE A 41 24.55 18.10 6.05
C ILE A 41 25.18 16.72 6.26
N ARG A 42 26.46 16.65 6.62
CA ARG A 42 27.15 15.38 6.90
C ARG A 42 26.49 14.60 8.04
N ASN A 43 26.07 15.27 9.10
CA ASN A 43 25.37 14.62 10.23
C ASN A 43 24.00 14.09 9.82
N LYS A 44 23.23 14.83 9.01
CA LYS A 44 21.95 14.36 8.46
C LYS A 44 22.14 13.14 7.56
N GLU A 45 23.15 13.15 6.70
CA GLU A 45 23.48 12.00 5.84
C GLU A 45 23.87 10.76 6.66
N LEU A 46 24.71 10.92 7.69
CA LEU A 46 25.09 9.82 8.59
C LEU A 46 23.88 9.28 9.36
N HIS A 47 23.01 10.17 9.86
CA HIS A 47 21.79 9.77 10.55
C HIS A 47 20.87 8.96 9.64
N ASN A 48 20.66 9.41 8.41
CA ASN A 48 19.84 8.71 7.42
C ASN A 48 20.43 7.33 7.06
N ARG A 49 21.76 7.21 6.96
CA ARG A 49 22.43 5.91 6.74
C ARG A 49 22.23 4.96 7.92
N VAL A 50 22.33 5.46 9.15
CA VAL A 50 22.10 4.64 10.35
C VAL A 50 20.64 4.19 10.42
N LEU A 51 19.69 5.07 10.11
CA LEU A 51 18.27 4.71 10.04
C LEU A 51 18.02 3.63 8.97
N ALA A 52 18.56 3.80 7.76
CA ALA A 52 18.43 2.80 6.70
C ALA A 52 19.02 1.44 7.10
N TYR A 53 20.19 1.42 7.74
CA TYR A 53 20.80 0.19 8.24
C TYR A 53 20.00 -0.46 9.40
N CYS A 54 19.46 0.36 10.31
CA CYS A 54 18.58 -0.11 11.37
C CYS A 54 17.29 -0.71 10.81
N GLU A 55 16.71 -0.09 9.78
CA GLU A 55 15.53 -0.62 9.08
C GLU A 55 15.83 -1.92 8.34
N GLU A 56 16.94 -2.00 7.61
CA GLU A 56 17.35 -3.23 6.91
C GLU A 56 17.60 -4.37 7.90
N THR A 57 18.31 -4.10 8.99
CA THR A 57 18.57 -5.11 10.03
C THR A 57 17.31 -5.45 10.85
N ALA A 58 16.34 -4.54 10.98
CA ALA A 58 15.04 -4.82 11.59
C ALA A 58 14.17 -5.69 10.67
N LYS A 59 14.12 -5.39 9.37
CA LYS A 59 13.42 -6.17 8.34
C LYS A 59 13.99 -7.60 8.24
N LEU A 60 15.30 -7.78 8.42
CA LEU A 60 15.95 -9.09 8.47
C LEU A 60 15.69 -9.87 9.78
N LYS A 61 15.30 -9.20 10.88
CA LYS A 61 15.02 -9.86 12.18
C LYS A 61 13.61 -10.43 12.27
N SER A 62 12.65 -9.97 11.47
CA SER A 62 11.24 -10.39 11.54
C SER A 62 10.90 -11.58 10.64
N ALA A 63 11.68 -11.85 9.60
CA ALA A 63 11.44 -12.94 8.66
C ALA A 63 12.11 -14.25 9.11
N GLY A 64 11.58 -14.88 10.17
CA GLY A 64 11.85 -16.29 10.47
C GLY A 64 12.93 -16.58 11.53
N LYS A 65 13.24 -15.63 12.41
CA LYS A 65 14.13 -15.91 13.54
C LYS A 65 13.37 -16.69 14.62
N LEU A 66 13.87 -17.89 14.94
CA LEU A 66 13.40 -18.75 16.01
C LEU A 66 13.14 -17.89 17.27
N VAL A 67 11.87 -17.72 17.63
CA VAL A 67 11.45 -17.01 18.84
C VAL A 67 11.69 -17.97 20.00
N GLY A 68 12.94 -18.05 20.47
CA GLY A 68 13.32 -18.89 21.60
C GLY A 68 14.70 -18.46 22.11
N ASP A 69 14.71 -17.73 23.22
CA ASP A 69 15.82 -17.38 24.14
C ASP A 69 17.18 -16.92 23.60
N ARG A 70 17.40 -16.89 22.28
CA ARG A 70 18.65 -16.56 21.58
C ARG A 70 19.88 -17.36 22.02
N LEU A 71 19.75 -18.33 22.92
CA LEU A 71 20.82 -19.25 23.26
C LEU A 71 20.79 -20.42 22.27
N PRO A 72 21.92 -20.74 21.62
CA PRO A 72 22.08 -22.01 20.94
C PRO A 72 21.80 -23.14 21.94
N LYS A 73 20.70 -23.87 21.76
CA LYS A 73 20.49 -25.12 22.48
C LYS A 73 21.27 -26.20 21.73
N LEU A 74 22.13 -26.90 22.44
CA LEU A 74 22.71 -28.14 21.94
C LEU A 74 21.60 -29.20 22.01
N LEU A 75 20.92 -29.42 20.88
CA LEU A 75 19.97 -30.52 20.75
C LEU A 75 20.76 -31.83 20.66
N SER A 76 20.25 -32.89 21.26
CA SER A 76 20.76 -34.23 20.99
C SER A 76 20.52 -34.60 19.53
N GLY A 77 21.27 -35.55 18.98
CA GLY A 77 21.21 -35.87 17.54
C GLY A 77 19.80 -36.18 17.02
N ASP A 78 19.00 -36.88 17.84
CA ASP A 78 17.63 -37.27 17.50
C ASP A 78 16.67 -36.08 17.58
N GLU A 79 16.75 -35.27 18.64
CA GLU A 79 15.95 -34.04 18.78
C GLU A 79 16.25 -33.04 17.65
N PHE A 80 17.52 -32.92 17.26
CA PHE A 80 17.91 -32.09 16.13
C PHE A 80 17.26 -32.58 14.83
N TYR A 81 17.27 -33.89 14.59
CA TYR A 81 16.67 -34.47 13.40
C TYR A 81 15.16 -34.20 13.34
N GLU A 82 14.43 -34.42 14.43
CA GLU A 82 13.00 -34.12 14.50
C GLU A 82 12.70 -32.66 14.19
N GLU A 83 13.47 -31.73 14.76
CA GLU A 83 13.26 -30.30 14.58
C GLU A 83 13.55 -29.86 13.13
N VAL A 84 14.57 -30.44 12.49
CA VAL A 84 14.86 -30.22 11.06
C VAL A 84 13.73 -30.75 10.17
N VAL A 85 13.14 -31.91 10.50
CA VAL A 85 12.00 -32.47 9.77
C VAL A 85 10.77 -31.57 9.91
N LYS A 86 10.42 -31.16 11.14
CA LYS A 86 9.32 -30.22 11.39
C LYS A 86 9.50 -28.90 10.64
N PHE A 87 10.70 -28.33 10.70
CA PHE A 87 11.04 -27.10 9.99
C PHE A 87 10.90 -27.26 8.46
N THR A 88 11.35 -28.38 7.91
CA THR A 88 11.22 -28.68 6.47
C THR A 88 9.77 -28.81 6.05
N HIS A 89 8.95 -29.51 6.85
CA HIS A 89 7.51 -29.62 6.62
C HIS A 89 6.83 -28.25 6.65
N TRP A 90 7.11 -27.45 7.68
CA TRP A 90 6.60 -26.09 7.81
C TRP A 90 7.01 -25.21 6.61
N GLN A 91 8.25 -25.31 6.12
CA GLN A 91 8.69 -24.58 4.94
C GLN A 91 7.91 -24.99 3.68
N ARG A 92 7.66 -26.29 3.49
CA ARG A 92 6.87 -26.80 2.36
C ARG A 92 5.42 -26.32 2.42
N GLU A 93 4.77 -26.45 3.58
CA GLU A 93 3.40 -25.98 3.78
C GLU A 93 3.28 -24.48 3.57
N LYS A 94 4.24 -23.70 4.09
CA LYS A 94 4.27 -22.25 3.89
C LYS A 94 4.47 -21.86 2.42
N ALA A 95 5.31 -22.60 1.70
CA ALA A 95 5.50 -22.40 0.26
C ALA A 95 4.23 -22.75 -0.53
N ALA A 96 3.59 -23.87 -0.23
CA ALA A 96 2.34 -24.28 -0.86
C ALA A 96 1.18 -23.30 -0.56
N ALA A 97 1.05 -22.85 0.69
CA ALA A 97 0.05 -21.83 1.05
C ALA A 97 0.32 -20.50 0.33
N LYS A 98 1.59 -20.16 0.08
CA LYS A 98 1.93 -18.97 -0.71
C LYS A 98 1.52 -19.13 -2.17
N THR A 99 1.80 -20.26 -2.82
CA THR A 99 1.42 -20.49 -4.22
C THR A 99 -0.09 -20.48 -4.38
N GLN A 100 -0.85 -21.10 -3.46
CA GLN A 100 -2.32 -21.04 -3.47
C GLN A 100 -2.87 -19.60 -3.35
N ARG A 101 -2.27 -18.77 -2.48
CA ARG A 101 -2.64 -17.35 -2.38
C ARG A 101 -2.31 -16.57 -3.65
N ASP A 102 -1.18 -16.87 -4.29
CA ASP A 102 -0.77 -16.20 -5.52
C ASP A 102 -1.67 -16.62 -6.70
N GLU A 103 -2.05 -17.90 -6.78
CA GLU A 103 -3.02 -18.44 -7.73
C GLU A 103 -4.41 -17.81 -7.55
N GLY A 104 -4.93 -17.73 -6.33
CA GLY A 104 -6.22 -17.07 -6.06
C GLY A 104 -6.24 -15.56 -6.36
N ARG A 105 -5.06 -14.92 -6.50
CA ARG A 105 -4.95 -13.51 -6.94
C ARG A 105 -4.97 -13.35 -8.46
N THR A 106 -4.84 -14.43 -9.25
CA THR A 106 -4.82 -14.35 -10.72
C THR A 106 -6.22 -14.07 -11.27
N GLU A 107 -7.25 -14.74 -10.77
CA GLU A 107 -8.62 -14.58 -11.30
C GLU A 107 -9.15 -13.16 -11.15
N PRO A 108 -9.08 -12.50 -9.96
CA PRO A 108 -9.55 -11.13 -9.81
C PRO A 108 -8.79 -10.15 -10.71
N LYS A 109 -7.48 -10.34 -10.90
CA LYS A 109 -6.67 -9.52 -11.81
C LYS A 109 -7.18 -9.63 -13.24
N THR A 110 -7.38 -10.84 -13.75
CA THR A 110 -7.89 -11.04 -15.10
C THR A 110 -9.31 -10.49 -15.28
N GLY A 111 -10.15 -10.55 -14.24
CA GLY A 111 -11.49 -9.96 -14.23
C GLY A 111 -11.46 -8.43 -14.34
N VAL A 112 -10.58 -7.78 -13.57
CA VAL A 112 -10.39 -6.33 -13.63
C VAL A 112 -9.84 -5.90 -15.00
N GLU A 113 -8.86 -6.60 -15.56
CA GLU A 113 -8.32 -6.29 -16.88
C GLU A 113 -9.38 -6.39 -18.00
N LYS A 114 -10.25 -7.40 -17.93
CA LYS A 114 -11.38 -7.53 -18.87
C LYS A 114 -12.35 -6.37 -18.73
N TRP A 115 -12.71 -6.00 -17.50
CA TRP A 115 -13.59 -4.85 -17.23
C TRP A 115 -12.99 -3.54 -17.74
N GLU A 116 -11.70 -3.29 -17.52
CA GLU A 116 -11.01 -2.08 -18.01
C GLU A 116 -11.06 -1.96 -19.53
N LYS A 117 -10.80 -3.06 -20.25
CA LYS A 117 -10.88 -3.09 -21.72
C LYS A 117 -12.29 -2.74 -22.21
N GLN A 118 -13.32 -3.29 -21.57
CA GLN A 118 -14.71 -3.00 -21.93
C GLN A 118 -15.08 -1.54 -21.61
N GLU A 119 -14.58 -1.00 -20.50
CA GLU A 119 -14.84 0.37 -20.09
C GLU A 119 -14.20 1.40 -21.03
N VAL A 120 -13.02 1.10 -21.58
CA VAL A 120 -12.38 1.91 -22.63
C VAL A 120 -13.24 1.95 -23.89
N VAL A 121 -13.70 0.78 -24.38
CA VAL A 121 -14.57 0.70 -25.56
C VAL A 121 -15.87 1.48 -25.34
N ARG A 122 -16.52 1.28 -24.20
CA ARG A 122 -17.76 1.99 -23.82
C ARG A 122 -17.57 3.51 -23.80
N LYS A 123 -16.45 3.99 -23.25
CA LYS A 123 -16.14 5.43 -23.21
C LYS A 123 -15.91 5.99 -24.61
N ALA A 124 -15.19 5.27 -25.48
CA ALA A 124 -14.95 5.68 -26.86
C ALA A 124 -16.26 5.80 -27.66
N GLU A 125 -17.14 4.79 -27.58
CA GLU A 125 -18.45 4.81 -28.25
C GLU A 125 -19.33 5.96 -27.75
N ASN A 126 -19.40 6.19 -26.44
CA ASN A 126 -20.17 7.30 -25.86
C ASN A 126 -19.62 8.65 -26.28
N GLN A 127 -18.29 8.78 -26.41
CA GLN A 127 -17.67 10.00 -26.89
C GLN A 127 -18.03 10.24 -28.37
N GLU A 128 -17.95 9.21 -29.21
CA GLU A 128 -18.33 9.31 -30.62
C GLU A 128 -19.80 9.74 -30.77
N GLN A 129 -20.71 9.18 -29.96
CA GLN A 129 -22.12 9.59 -29.96
C GLN A 129 -22.32 11.06 -29.57
N ARG A 130 -21.56 11.56 -28.60
CA ARG A 130 -21.58 12.98 -28.21
C ARG A 130 -21.05 13.86 -29.33
N ASP A 131 -19.96 13.46 -29.98
CA ASP A 131 -19.36 14.21 -31.08
C ASP A 131 -20.31 14.26 -32.29
N GLN A 132 -20.96 13.14 -32.63
CA GLN A 132 -21.99 13.10 -33.67
C GLN A 132 -23.15 14.05 -33.34
N TYR A 133 -23.67 14.00 -32.11
CA TYR A 133 -24.73 14.91 -31.66
C TYR A 133 -24.29 16.39 -31.76
N HIS A 134 -23.06 16.73 -31.35
CA HIS A 134 -22.56 18.09 -31.45
C HIS A 134 -22.43 18.55 -32.90
N ARG A 135 -21.97 17.68 -33.81
CA ARG A 135 -21.92 17.98 -35.25
C ARG A 135 -23.31 18.24 -35.83
N GLU A 136 -24.28 17.39 -35.52
CA GLU A 136 -25.68 17.55 -35.96
C GLU A 136 -26.29 18.83 -35.38
N LEU A 137 -26.05 19.11 -34.11
CA LEU A 137 -26.54 20.30 -33.44
C LEU A 137 -25.95 21.58 -34.04
N SER A 138 -24.66 21.59 -34.40
CA SER A 138 -24.03 22.72 -35.09
C SER A 138 -24.66 22.93 -36.47
N LYS A 139 -24.81 21.88 -37.28
CA LYS A 139 -25.50 21.97 -38.59
C LYS A 139 -26.93 22.48 -38.46
N TRP A 140 -27.66 21.99 -37.47
CA TRP A 140 -29.03 22.43 -37.19
C TRP A 140 -29.09 23.92 -36.80
N LYS A 141 -28.14 24.40 -35.98
CA LYS A 141 -28.04 25.82 -35.62
C LYS A 141 -27.74 26.71 -36.82
N GLU A 142 -26.82 26.28 -37.69
CA GLU A 142 -26.50 26.98 -38.94
C GLU A 142 -27.71 27.06 -39.87
N ALA A 143 -28.42 25.95 -40.10
CA ALA A 143 -29.63 25.90 -40.90
C ALA A 143 -30.74 26.81 -40.32
N LYS A 144 -30.93 26.77 -39.00
CA LYS A 144 -31.88 27.64 -38.31
C LYS A 144 -31.52 29.13 -38.45
N ALA A 145 -30.23 29.47 -38.37
CA ALA A 145 -29.75 30.83 -38.57
C ALA A 145 -29.99 31.30 -40.01
N ALA A 146 -29.71 30.45 -41.01
CA ALA A 146 -29.96 30.75 -42.42
C ALA A 146 -31.45 30.93 -42.75
N ALA A 147 -32.32 30.10 -42.18
CA ALA A 147 -33.78 30.28 -42.33
C ALA A 147 -34.24 31.63 -41.73
N LYS A 148 -33.67 32.01 -40.58
CA LYS A 148 -33.95 33.31 -39.95
C LYS A 148 -33.50 34.48 -40.83
N THR A 149 -32.31 34.44 -41.44
CA THR A 149 -31.85 35.52 -42.35
C THR A 149 -32.74 35.64 -43.59
N ASN A 150 -33.23 34.51 -44.11
CA ASN A 150 -34.11 34.47 -45.27
C ASN A 150 -35.59 34.74 -44.93
N LYS A 151 -35.93 34.95 -43.65
CA LYS A 151 -37.31 35.12 -43.15
C LYS A 151 -38.23 33.95 -43.49
N VAL A 152 -37.68 32.73 -43.59
CA VAL A 152 -38.43 31.48 -43.81
C VAL A 152 -38.67 30.79 -42.47
N SER A 153 -39.83 30.17 -42.29
CA SER A 153 -40.11 29.35 -41.09
C SER A 153 -39.25 28.07 -41.11
N PHE A 154 -38.64 27.78 -39.97
CA PHE A 154 -37.78 26.60 -39.80
C PHE A 154 -38.53 25.53 -39.00
N ILE A 155 -38.87 24.41 -39.65
CA ILE A 155 -39.75 23.35 -39.11
C ILE A 155 -38.93 22.18 -38.54
N ASP A 156 -37.66 22.05 -38.91
CA ASP A 156 -36.85 20.89 -38.54
C ASP A 156 -36.62 20.80 -37.01
N PRO A 157 -36.94 19.65 -36.38
CA PRO A 157 -36.80 19.49 -34.95
C PRO A 157 -35.33 19.52 -34.54
N GLN A 158 -35.07 20.03 -33.34
CA GLN A 158 -33.72 20.01 -32.78
C GLN A 158 -33.25 18.57 -32.59
N PRO A 159 -32.02 18.22 -33.02
CA PRO A 159 -31.48 16.90 -32.76
C PRO A 159 -31.42 16.64 -31.25
N LYS A 160 -31.60 15.37 -30.86
CA LYS A 160 -31.57 14.93 -29.46
C LYS A 160 -30.44 13.93 -29.27
N LEU A 161 -29.73 14.04 -28.14
CA LEU A 161 -28.69 13.08 -27.79
C LEU A 161 -29.30 11.70 -27.54
N ARG A 162 -28.72 10.65 -28.13
CA ARG A 162 -29.11 9.26 -27.90
C ARG A 162 -28.78 8.85 -26.46
N LYS A 163 -29.46 7.81 -25.95
CA LYS A 163 -29.19 7.28 -24.62
C LYS A 163 -27.79 6.65 -24.60
N LEU A 164 -26.90 7.22 -23.79
CA LEU A 164 -25.53 6.72 -23.61
C LEU A 164 -25.55 5.36 -22.88
N THR A 165 -24.56 4.53 -23.16
CA THR A 165 -24.39 3.24 -22.46
C THR A 165 -23.92 3.49 -21.03
N SER A 166 -24.61 2.91 -20.05
CA SER A 166 -24.27 3.05 -18.63
C SER A 166 -22.97 2.31 -18.28
N ALA A 167 -22.25 2.77 -17.26
CA ALA A 167 -21.04 2.11 -16.79
C ALA A 167 -21.34 0.68 -16.29
N MET A 168 -20.45 -0.26 -16.62
CA MET A 168 -20.51 -1.62 -16.08
C MET A 168 -20.01 -1.62 -14.64
N LYS A 169 -20.62 -2.44 -13.78
CA LYS A 169 -20.15 -2.59 -12.38
C LYS A 169 -18.73 -3.15 -12.38
N LYS A 170 -17.85 -2.52 -11.60
CA LYS A 170 -16.47 -3.00 -11.44
C LYS A 170 -16.49 -4.32 -10.65
N PRO A 171 -15.79 -5.38 -11.11
CA PRO A 171 -15.65 -6.60 -10.34
C PRO A 171 -14.99 -6.32 -8.99
N THR A 172 -15.55 -6.89 -7.94
CA THR A 172 -15.06 -6.82 -6.57
C THR A 172 -14.54 -8.19 -6.13
N LEU A 173 -13.70 -8.24 -5.09
CA LEU A 173 -13.18 -9.51 -4.55
C LEU A 173 -14.31 -10.47 -4.14
N LYS A 174 -15.46 -9.94 -3.72
CA LYS A 174 -16.64 -10.75 -3.34
C LYS A 174 -17.25 -11.49 -4.52
N ASP A 175 -17.06 -11.01 -5.74
CA ASP A 175 -17.57 -11.66 -6.95
C ASP A 175 -16.72 -12.87 -7.36
N PHE A 176 -15.50 -13.00 -6.81
CA PHE A 176 -14.56 -14.10 -7.06
C PHE A 176 -14.38 -15.02 -5.85
N ALA A 177 -14.85 -14.61 -4.67
CA ALA A 177 -14.98 -15.52 -3.55
C ALA A 177 -16.10 -16.49 -3.92
N ILE A 178 -15.72 -17.58 -4.58
CA ILE A 178 -16.59 -18.74 -4.80
C ILE A 178 -17.24 -19.01 -3.44
N GLU A 179 -18.57 -18.90 -3.36
CA GLU A 179 -19.32 -19.49 -2.26
C GLU A 179 -18.84 -20.93 -2.21
N GLU A 180 -17.95 -21.21 -1.27
CA GLU A 180 -17.39 -22.52 -1.01
C GLU A 180 -18.60 -23.34 -0.56
N ILE A 181 -19.31 -23.88 -1.56
CA ILE A 181 -20.48 -24.72 -1.41
C ILE A 181 -20.09 -25.74 -0.36
N GLU A 182 -20.88 -25.76 0.72
CA GLU A 182 -20.88 -26.72 1.81
C GLU A 182 -20.83 -28.15 1.25
N LYS A 183 -19.64 -28.60 0.85
CA LYS A 183 -19.34 -30.00 0.67
C LYS A 183 -18.84 -30.44 2.03
N GLU A 184 -19.80 -30.81 2.88
CA GLU A 184 -19.52 -31.63 4.04
C GLU A 184 -18.56 -32.76 3.61
N PRO A 185 -17.36 -32.86 4.20
CA PRO A 185 -16.52 -34.02 3.98
C PRO A 185 -17.21 -35.20 4.67
N GLU A 186 -17.96 -35.98 3.89
CA GLU A 186 -18.49 -37.27 4.29
C GLU A 186 -17.31 -38.22 4.56
N GLY A 187 -16.93 -38.30 5.83
CA GLY A 187 -16.27 -39.40 6.53
C GLY A 187 -15.13 -40.14 5.82
N GLU A 188 -13.89 -39.79 6.17
CA GLU A 188 -12.83 -40.80 6.31
C GLU A 188 -12.17 -40.62 7.68
N GLU A 189 -12.56 -41.50 8.62
CA GLU A 189 -11.99 -41.61 9.97
C GLU A 189 -10.49 -41.88 9.88
N PHE A 190 -9.68 -40.86 10.17
CA PHE A 190 -8.27 -41.06 10.45
C PHE A 190 -8.05 -41.06 11.97
N ASP A 191 -7.96 -42.26 12.52
CA ASP A 191 -7.77 -42.53 13.95
C ASP A 191 -6.31 -42.21 14.35
N PHE A 192 -6.06 -40.96 14.75
CA PHE A 192 -4.78 -40.54 15.32
C PHE A 192 -4.90 -40.42 16.83
N THR A 193 -4.78 -41.55 17.53
CA THR A 193 -4.66 -41.55 18.99
C THR A 193 -3.24 -41.15 19.40
N GLY A 194 -3.14 -40.01 20.09
CA GLY A 194 -2.10 -39.79 21.09
C GLY A 194 -1.06 -38.73 20.73
N ILE A 195 -1.25 -37.51 21.28
CA ILE A 195 -0.39 -36.99 22.36
C ILE A 195 -1.06 -35.72 22.91
N GLU A 196 -1.44 -35.81 24.17
CA GLU A 196 -1.83 -34.70 25.03
C GLU A 196 -0.63 -33.81 25.35
N SER A 197 -0.76 -32.49 25.22
CA SER A 197 -0.49 -31.59 26.36
C SER A 197 -0.77 -30.12 26.05
N ASN A 198 -1.71 -29.59 26.84
CA ASN A 198 -1.82 -28.23 27.43
C ASN A 198 -1.58 -26.99 26.54
N LYS A 199 -2.61 -26.17 26.29
CA LYS A 199 -3.19 -25.13 27.20
C LYS A 199 -2.12 -24.07 27.52
N GLU A 200 -2.25 -22.81 27.07
CA GLU A 200 -3.16 -21.82 27.65
C GLU A 200 -3.19 -20.52 26.81
N SER A 201 -4.41 -19.98 26.66
CA SER A 201 -4.81 -18.54 26.64
C SER A 201 -3.66 -17.50 26.58
N SER A 202 -3.66 -16.50 25.70
CA SER A 202 -4.68 -15.44 25.74
C SER A 202 -4.67 -14.51 24.51
N LYS A 203 -5.89 -14.26 24.06
CA LYS A 203 -6.46 -13.13 23.32
C LYS A 203 -5.89 -11.76 23.75
N GLU A 204 -5.46 -10.93 22.79
CA GLU A 204 -5.84 -9.52 22.76
C GLU A 204 -5.63 -8.85 21.40
N VAL A 205 -6.55 -7.92 21.13
CA VAL A 205 -6.86 -7.23 19.89
C VAL A 205 -6.04 -5.93 19.83
N ASN A 206 -5.51 -5.55 18.67
CA ASN A 206 -5.64 -4.17 18.17
C ASN A 206 -5.14 -4.05 16.72
N SER A 207 -6.13 -3.89 15.84
CA SER A 207 -5.99 -3.42 14.46
C SER A 207 -5.99 -1.90 14.49
N SER A 208 -4.84 -1.27 14.25
CA SER A 208 -4.79 0.16 13.86
C SER A 208 -4.46 0.22 12.38
N ASN A 209 -5.46 0.69 11.62
CA ASN A 209 -5.26 1.20 10.27
C ASN A 209 -4.51 2.53 10.39
N ASP A 210 -3.39 2.65 9.70
CA ASP A 210 -2.91 3.96 9.27
C ASP A 210 -2.60 3.85 7.77
N GLU A 211 -3.43 4.54 7.01
CA GLU A 211 -3.18 4.89 5.62
C GLU A 211 -2.05 5.90 5.61
N ASP A 212 -1.00 5.66 4.82
CA ASP A 212 -0.12 6.74 4.41
C ASP A 212 0.11 6.72 2.90
N ASP A 213 -0.39 7.81 2.35
CA ASP A 213 -0.41 8.31 1.00
C ASP A 213 1.02 8.62 0.53
N THR A 214 1.50 7.94 -0.52
CA THR A 214 2.72 8.36 -1.23
C THR A 214 2.38 8.69 -2.67
N SER A 215 1.91 9.93 -2.82
CA SER A 215 1.97 10.70 -4.05
C SER A 215 3.44 10.82 -4.50
N ASN A 216 3.82 10.05 -5.51
CA ASN A 216 5.10 10.29 -6.19
C ASN A 216 4.91 11.35 -7.26
N VAL A 217 5.42 12.54 -6.95
CA VAL A 217 5.55 13.71 -7.80
C VAL A 217 6.55 13.41 -8.91
N SER A 218 6.11 13.53 -10.16
CA SER A 218 6.98 13.59 -11.33
C SER A 218 7.63 14.97 -11.37
N CYS A 219 8.96 15.04 -11.27
CA CYS A 219 9.72 16.23 -11.62
C CYS A 219 10.23 16.11 -13.05
N ASP A 220 10.08 17.21 -13.79
CA ASP A 220 10.62 17.48 -15.12
C ASP A 220 12.15 17.31 -15.22
#